data_AF-A0A834RPR0-F1
#
_entry.id   AF-A0A834RPR0-F1
#
_cell.length_a   1.000
_cell.length_b   1.000
_cell.length_c   1.000
_cell.angle_alpha   90.00
_cell.angle_beta   90.00
_cell.angle_gamma   90.00
#
_symmetry.space_group_name_H-M   'P 1'
#
loop_
_entity.id
_entity.type
_entity.pdbx_description
1 polymer ?
#
loop_
_entity_poly.entity_id
_entity_poly.type
_entity_poly.pdbx_seq_one_letter_code
_entity_poly.pdbx_strand_id
1 'polypeptide(L)'
;MDYLAHTQVTGQLGFSIVQIIPGTVIGPSEFCDTAEEALAHMDRQTKALLFDDVPPRYAFGFVHVQDCAKIHIEALDEEKVKSEDLPKWFVAAGTVEEGIDATQLWNAAADMIEKEFGDEVNTGLFKVGRTKVPINAPFRADSQLTEELLLGGGRIRGLEESVREVARWYVGLKGNEI
;
A
#
# COMPACT_ATOMS: atom_id res chain seq x y z
N MET A 1 -6.15 -8.91 -19.75
CA MET A 1 -7.09 -9.01 -18.61
C MET A 1 -8.53 -9.28 -19.06
N ASP A 2 -8.92 -9.03 -20.32
CA ASP A 2 -10.32 -9.21 -20.74
C ASP A 2 -10.80 -10.68 -20.80
N TYR A 3 -9.89 -11.63 -20.97
CA TYR A 3 -10.23 -13.05 -20.97
C TYR A 3 -10.88 -13.51 -19.66
N LEU A 4 -10.33 -13.15 -18.51
CA LEU A 4 -10.87 -13.54 -17.20
C LEU A 4 -12.23 -12.90 -16.93
N ALA A 5 -12.36 -11.61 -17.28
CA ALA A 5 -13.65 -10.91 -17.20
C ALA A 5 -14.70 -11.57 -18.11
N HIS A 6 -14.30 -12.00 -19.31
CA HIS A 6 -15.19 -12.73 -20.20
C HIS A 6 -15.61 -14.09 -19.63
N THR A 7 -14.67 -14.87 -19.08
CA THR A 7 -14.94 -16.15 -18.42
C THR A 7 -15.85 -16.00 -17.19
N GLN A 8 -15.70 -14.91 -16.44
CA GLN A 8 -16.57 -14.56 -15.31
C GLN A 8 -18.02 -14.35 -15.78
N VAL A 9 -18.22 -13.61 -16.88
CA VAL A 9 -19.56 -13.33 -17.43
C VAL A 9 -20.22 -14.57 -18.04
N THR A 10 -19.45 -15.52 -18.59
CA THR A 10 -20.04 -16.69 -19.26
C THR A 10 -20.62 -17.73 -18.29
N GLY A 11 -20.23 -17.70 -17.01
CA GLY A 11 -20.76 -18.62 -15.99
C GLY A 11 -20.46 -20.10 -16.27
N GLN A 12 -19.48 -20.39 -17.13
CA GLN A 12 -19.17 -21.75 -17.57
C GLN A 12 -18.35 -22.57 -16.56
N LEU A 13 -17.85 -21.92 -15.51
CA LEU A 13 -17.04 -22.55 -14.47
C LEU A 13 -17.91 -22.93 -13.27
N GLY A 14 -17.51 -24.00 -12.57
CA GLY A 14 -18.12 -24.39 -11.29
C GLY A 14 -17.73 -23.49 -10.10
N PHE A 15 -17.05 -22.38 -10.37
CA PHE A 15 -16.60 -21.38 -9.39
C PHE A 15 -16.59 -20.00 -10.04
N SER A 16 -16.65 -18.96 -9.20
CA SER A 16 -16.56 -17.56 -9.62
C SER A 16 -15.14 -17.03 -9.48
N ILE A 17 -14.77 -16.09 -10.33
CA ILE A 17 -13.44 -15.47 -10.33
C ILE A 17 -13.59 -14.02 -9.94
N VAL A 18 -12.96 -13.63 -8.83
CA VAL A 18 -12.77 -12.23 -8.46
C VAL A 18 -11.35 -11.79 -8.79
N GLN A 19 -11.21 -10.61 -9.39
CA GLN A 19 -9.92 -10.03 -9.74
C GLN A 19 -9.61 -8.84 -8.84
N ILE A 20 -8.40 -8.80 -8.29
CA ILE A 20 -7.91 -7.69 -7.46
C ILE A 20 -6.64 -7.15 -8.11
N ILE A 21 -6.60 -5.82 -8.32
CA ILE A 21 -5.44 -5.10 -8.82
C ILE A 21 -4.81 -4.35 -7.64
N PRO A 22 -3.76 -4.90 -7.00
CA PRO A 22 -3.10 -4.23 -5.90
C PRO A 22 -2.24 -3.08 -6.40
N GLY A 23 -2.16 -2.03 -5.58
CA GLY A 23 -1.10 -1.04 -5.71
C GLY A 23 0.24 -1.56 -5.22
N THR A 24 1.20 -0.66 -5.00
CA THR A 24 2.45 -1.03 -4.32
C THR A 24 2.13 -1.41 -2.88
N VAL A 25 2.33 -2.68 -2.54
CA VAL A 25 2.06 -3.21 -1.19
C VAL A 25 3.18 -2.81 -0.24
N ILE A 26 2.82 -2.12 0.84
CA ILE A 26 3.76 -1.59 1.85
C ILE A 26 3.29 -2.06 3.23
N GLY A 27 4.21 -2.51 4.07
CA GLY A 27 3.90 -2.81 5.47
C GLY A 27 4.99 -3.64 6.14
N PRO A 28 4.90 -3.81 7.48
CA PRO A 28 5.79 -4.68 8.23
C PRO A 28 5.77 -6.12 7.73
N SER A 29 6.93 -6.78 7.76
CA SER A 29 7.05 -8.22 7.51
C SER A 29 7.09 -8.97 8.83
N GLU A 30 6.19 -9.93 9.00
CA GLU A 30 6.19 -10.83 10.17
C GLU A 30 7.35 -11.84 10.16
N PHE A 31 8.12 -11.90 9.07
CA PHE A 31 9.27 -12.79 8.90
C PHE A 31 10.63 -12.14 9.21
N CYS A 32 10.66 -10.87 9.63
CA CYS A 32 11.91 -10.23 10.02
C CYS A 32 11.91 -9.98 11.53
N ASP A 33 12.91 -10.54 12.21
CA ASP A 33 13.07 -10.43 13.66
C ASP A 33 14.14 -9.40 14.05
N THR A 34 14.94 -8.95 13.06
CA THR A 34 15.98 -7.94 13.23
C THR A 34 15.77 -6.77 12.29
N ALA A 35 16.31 -5.61 12.67
CA ALA A 35 16.27 -4.42 11.83
C ALA A 35 17.15 -4.59 10.57
N GLU A 36 18.22 -5.40 10.62
CA GLU A 36 19.00 -5.75 9.43
C GLU A 36 18.15 -6.50 8.39
N GLU A 37 17.42 -7.53 8.81
CA GLU A 37 16.49 -8.26 7.94
C GLU A 37 15.38 -7.36 7.42
N ALA A 38 14.81 -6.52 8.31
CA ALA A 38 13.80 -5.55 7.93
C ALA A 38 14.31 -4.61 6.84
N LEU A 39 15.52 -4.05 7.01
CA LEU A 39 16.14 -3.20 5.99
C LEU A 39 16.40 -3.98 4.70
N ALA A 40 16.80 -5.25 4.75
CA ALA A 40 17.01 -6.05 3.55
C ALA A 40 15.71 -6.26 2.75
N HIS A 41 14.60 -6.56 3.43
CA HIS A 41 13.33 -6.96 2.81
C HIS A 41 12.30 -5.86 2.63
N MET A 42 12.52 -4.68 3.21
CA MET A 42 11.61 -3.54 3.09
C MET A 42 11.41 -3.12 1.63
N ASP A 43 10.20 -2.67 1.31
CA ASP A 43 9.85 -2.22 -0.02
C ASP A 43 10.67 -0.98 -0.44
N ARG A 44 10.75 -0.78 -1.75
CA ARG A 44 11.59 0.25 -2.35
C ARG A 44 11.14 1.68 -2.00
N GLN A 45 9.85 1.92 -1.85
CA GLN A 45 9.31 3.26 -1.61
C GLN A 45 9.60 3.68 -0.18
N THR A 46 9.38 2.77 0.77
CA THR A 46 9.72 3.05 2.17
C THR A 46 11.22 3.21 2.37
N LYS A 47 12.05 2.42 1.67
CA LYS A 47 13.51 2.65 1.67
C LYS A 47 13.90 4.02 1.14
N ALA A 48 13.26 4.47 0.07
CA ALA A 48 13.50 5.80 -0.49
C ALA A 48 13.10 6.88 0.52
N LEU A 49 11.98 6.72 1.22
CA LEU A 49 11.48 7.70 2.19
C LEU A 49 12.29 7.73 3.48
N LEU A 50 12.62 6.58 4.08
CA LEU A 50 13.26 6.52 5.41
C LEU A 50 14.78 6.64 5.37
N PHE A 51 15.43 6.19 4.30
CA PHE A 51 16.89 6.08 4.26
C PHE A 51 17.55 6.86 3.12
N ASP A 52 16.78 7.39 2.16
CA ASP A 52 17.31 8.10 1.00
C ASP A 52 18.38 7.27 0.23
N ASP A 53 18.22 5.95 0.21
CA ASP A 53 19.24 5.04 -0.36
C ASP A 53 18.96 4.66 -1.81
N VAL A 54 17.67 4.63 -2.20
CA VAL A 54 17.25 4.12 -3.51
C VAL A 54 16.32 5.12 -4.21
N PRO A 55 16.40 5.27 -5.54
CA PRO A 55 15.40 6.04 -6.27
C PRO A 55 14.08 5.25 -6.31
N PRO A 56 12.94 5.85 -5.95
CA PRO A 56 11.67 5.14 -5.97
C PRO A 56 11.19 4.87 -7.39
N ARG A 57 10.25 3.92 -7.50
CA ARG A 57 9.65 3.51 -8.77
C ARG A 57 8.16 3.35 -8.60
N TYR A 58 7.39 4.23 -9.21
CA TYR A 58 5.94 4.10 -9.17
C TYR A 58 5.46 3.14 -10.26
N ALA A 59 4.56 2.24 -9.90
CA ALA A 59 3.81 1.43 -10.85
C ALA A 59 2.34 1.85 -10.85
N PHE A 60 1.69 1.72 -9.69
CA PHE A 60 0.28 2.04 -9.50
C PHE A 60 -0.02 2.05 -8.00
N GLY A 61 -0.58 3.14 -7.46
CA GLY A 61 -1.10 3.26 -6.09
C GLY A 61 -0.17 2.78 -4.95
N PHE A 62 -0.67 2.89 -3.72
CA PHE A 62 -0.04 2.30 -2.54
C PHE A 62 -1.12 1.68 -1.67
N VAL A 63 -0.83 0.56 -1.04
CA VAL A 63 -1.76 -0.14 -0.16
C VAL A 63 -1.02 -0.72 1.02
N HIS A 64 -1.60 -0.60 2.21
CA HIS A 64 -1.06 -1.30 3.36
C HIS A 64 -1.22 -2.82 3.20
N VAL A 65 -0.21 -3.60 3.58
CA VAL A 65 -0.18 -5.07 3.41
C VAL A 65 -1.40 -5.76 4.02
N GLN A 66 -1.84 -5.33 5.20
CA GLN A 66 -3.01 -5.90 5.86
C GLN A 66 -4.32 -5.52 5.17
N ASP A 67 -4.42 -4.31 4.60
CA ASP A 67 -5.63 -3.91 3.86
C ASP A 67 -5.72 -4.67 2.55
N CYS A 68 -4.58 -4.86 1.86
CA CYS A 68 -4.49 -5.71 0.69
C CYS A 68 -4.93 -7.16 1.01
N ALA A 69 -4.39 -7.75 2.08
CA ALA A 69 -4.78 -9.09 2.52
C ALA A 69 -6.27 -9.17 2.89
N LYS A 70 -6.79 -8.17 3.61
CA LYS A 70 -8.21 -8.09 3.96
C LYS A 70 -9.08 -8.06 2.71
N ILE A 71 -8.77 -7.22 1.72
CA ILE A 71 -9.52 -7.16 0.45
C ILE A 71 -9.58 -8.53 -0.23
N HIS A 72 -8.48 -9.29 -0.23
CA HIS A 72 -8.48 -10.64 -0.81
C HIS A 72 -9.40 -11.61 -0.07
N ILE A 73 -9.50 -11.50 1.26
CA ILE A 73 -10.39 -12.35 2.07
C ILE A 73 -11.85 -11.93 1.86
N GLU A 74 -12.13 -10.64 1.99
CA GLU A 74 -13.49 -10.09 1.91
C GLU A 74 -14.10 -10.24 0.50
N ALA A 75 -13.27 -10.27 -0.54
CA ALA A 75 -13.70 -10.54 -1.91
C ALA A 75 -14.25 -11.95 -2.14
N LEU A 76 -14.05 -12.88 -1.18
CA LEU A 76 -14.59 -14.24 -1.22
C LEU A 76 -15.95 -14.35 -0.52
N ASP A 77 -16.42 -13.28 0.14
CA ASP A 77 -17.68 -13.26 0.88
C ASP A 77 -18.86 -12.91 -0.05
N GLU A 78 -19.66 -13.93 -0.39
CA GLU A 78 -20.84 -13.76 -1.25
C GLU A 78 -21.97 -12.95 -0.59
N GLU A 79 -21.95 -12.74 0.73
CA GLU A 79 -22.88 -11.82 1.39
C GLU A 79 -22.56 -10.36 1.07
N LYS A 80 -21.29 -10.05 0.78
CA LYS A 80 -20.83 -8.71 0.40
C LYS A 80 -20.99 -8.45 -1.08
N VAL A 81 -20.52 -9.37 -1.92
CA VAL A 81 -20.62 -9.25 -3.38
C VAL A 81 -20.95 -10.60 -3.97
N LYS A 82 -22.16 -10.71 -4.52
CA LYS A 82 -22.58 -11.91 -5.21
C LYS A 82 -21.78 -12.10 -6.49
N SER A 83 -21.61 -13.35 -6.88
CA SER A 83 -20.92 -13.75 -8.11
C SER A 83 -21.47 -13.10 -9.39
N GLU A 84 -22.78 -12.85 -9.45
CA GLU A 84 -23.46 -12.18 -10.56
C GLU A 84 -23.21 -10.67 -10.61
N ASP A 85 -22.82 -10.06 -9.49
CA ASP A 85 -22.59 -8.63 -9.30
C ASP A 85 -21.10 -8.26 -9.26
N LEU A 86 -20.20 -9.23 -9.43
CA LEU A 86 -18.76 -9.01 -9.37
C LEU A 86 -18.31 -8.00 -10.44
N PRO A 87 -17.55 -6.95 -10.08
CA PRO A 87 -16.98 -6.04 -11.06
C PRO A 87 -15.91 -6.74 -11.89
N LYS A 88 -15.43 -6.04 -12.92
CA LYS A 88 -14.31 -6.52 -13.75
C LYS A 88 -13.03 -6.75 -12.92
N TRP A 89 -12.79 -5.87 -11.95
CA TRP A 89 -11.76 -5.99 -10.93
C TRP A 89 -12.06 -5.04 -9.77
N PHE A 90 -11.57 -5.38 -8.59
CA PHE A 90 -11.41 -4.46 -7.47
C PHE A 90 -10.03 -3.81 -7.53
N VAL A 91 -9.95 -2.54 -7.14
CA VAL A 91 -8.67 -1.83 -6.98
C VAL A 91 -8.31 -1.86 -5.50
N ALA A 92 -7.11 -2.34 -5.17
CA ALA A 92 -6.61 -2.40 -3.80
C ALA A 92 -5.44 -1.41 -3.64
N ALA A 93 -5.79 -0.13 -3.55
CA ALA A 93 -4.89 0.99 -3.30
C ALA A 93 -5.63 2.07 -2.49
N GLY A 94 -4.95 2.81 -1.63
CA GLY A 94 -5.53 3.97 -0.97
C GLY A 94 -6.09 4.94 -2.01
N THR A 95 -7.37 5.29 -1.88
CA THR A 95 -8.02 6.25 -2.78
C THR A 95 -7.32 7.60 -2.69
N VAL A 96 -6.79 8.10 -3.81
CA VAL A 96 -6.11 9.40 -3.88
C VAL A 96 -7.12 10.47 -4.28
N GLU A 97 -7.22 11.53 -3.46
CA GLU A 97 -8.10 12.65 -3.72
C GLU A 97 -7.79 13.34 -5.06
N GLU A 98 -8.84 13.86 -5.69
CA GLU A 98 -8.68 14.59 -6.95
C GLU A 98 -7.85 15.87 -6.74
N GLY A 99 -6.89 16.10 -7.63
CA GLY A 99 -6.00 17.26 -7.56
C GLY A 99 -4.73 17.06 -6.72
N ILE A 100 -4.59 15.92 -6.02
CA ILE A 100 -3.33 15.57 -5.35
C ILE A 100 -2.35 14.95 -6.35
N ASP A 101 -1.17 15.53 -6.46
CA ASP A 101 -0.08 15.01 -7.29
C ASP A 101 0.92 14.15 -6.51
N ALA A 102 1.87 13.60 -7.28
CA ALA A 102 2.99 12.80 -6.79
C ALA A 102 3.77 13.42 -5.65
N THR A 103 4.10 14.68 -5.83
CA THR A 103 4.99 15.45 -4.96
C THR A 103 4.26 15.74 -3.67
N GLN A 104 2.98 16.11 -3.75
CA GLN A 104 2.13 16.33 -2.58
C GLN A 104 1.99 15.06 -1.74
N LEU A 105 1.67 13.91 -2.35
CA LEU A 105 1.55 12.66 -1.61
C LEU A 105 2.89 12.24 -0.96
N TRP A 106 3.99 12.37 -1.70
CA TRP A 106 5.32 12.03 -1.19
C TRP A 106 5.76 12.94 -0.05
N ASN A 107 5.52 14.25 -0.20
CA ASN A 107 5.83 15.23 0.84
C ASN A 107 5.00 15.01 2.10
N ALA A 108 3.72 14.63 1.98
CA ALA A 108 2.91 14.30 3.16
C ALA A 108 3.52 13.16 3.98
N ALA A 109 4.01 12.10 3.31
CA ALA A 109 4.72 11.02 3.98
C ALA A 109 6.06 11.48 4.60
N ALA A 110 6.82 12.33 3.90
CA ALA A 110 8.07 12.89 4.41
C ALA A 110 7.84 13.80 5.63
N ASP A 111 6.82 14.65 5.59
CA ASP A 111 6.43 15.55 6.68
C ASP A 111 5.96 14.76 7.90
N MET A 112 5.21 13.68 7.68
CA MET A 112 4.85 12.73 8.73
C MET A 112 6.09 12.11 9.38
N ILE A 113 7.09 11.66 8.61
CA ILE A 113 8.31 11.07 9.16
C ILE A 113 9.06 12.07 10.04
N GLU A 114 9.29 13.29 9.55
CA GLU A 114 10.03 14.31 10.31
C GLU A 114 9.29 14.75 11.58
N LYS A 115 7.96 14.76 11.53
CA LYS A 115 7.12 15.15 12.67
C LYS A 115 7.04 14.05 13.74
N GLU A 116 6.81 12.80 13.34
CA GLU A 116 6.56 11.68 14.26
C GLU A 116 7.84 10.97 14.71
N PHE A 117 8.91 11.01 13.91
CA PHE A 117 10.20 10.33 14.15
C PHE A 117 11.36 11.31 14.18
N GLY A 118 11.14 12.49 14.75
CA GLY A 118 12.14 13.57 14.80
C GLY A 118 13.42 13.14 15.51
N ASP A 119 13.34 12.30 16.54
CA ASP A 119 14.50 11.80 17.27
C ASP A 119 15.34 10.84 16.40
N GLU A 120 14.70 9.95 15.65
CA GLU A 120 15.35 9.04 14.70
C GLU A 120 15.99 9.80 13.55
N VAL A 121 15.36 10.89 13.08
CA VAL A 121 15.96 11.79 12.08
C VAL A 121 17.16 12.54 12.68
N ASN A 122 17.04 13.08 13.89
CA ASN A 122 18.11 13.83 14.55
C ASN A 122 19.34 12.98 14.91
N THR A 123 19.12 11.71 15.24
CA THR A 123 20.18 10.73 15.53
C THR A 123 20.78 10.12 14.26
N GLY A 124 20.20 10.39 13.09
CA GLY A 124 20.65 9.88 11.80
C GLY A 124 20.22 8.44 11.53
N LEU A 125 19.31 7.87 12.32
CA LEU A 125 18.70 6.58 12.01
C LEU A 125 17.87 6.66 10.73
N PHE A 126 17.11 7.73 10.58
CA PHE A 126 16.41 8.05 9.34
C PHE A 126 17.07 9.22 8.61
N LYS A 127 17.15 9.07 7.28
CA LYS A 127 17.58 10.12 6.35
C LYS A 127 16.46 10.32 5.34
N VAL A 128 15.61 11.31 5.59
CA VAL A 128 14.35 11.47 4.86
C VAL A 128 14.57 11.82 3.39
N GLY A 129 14.14 10.93 2.48
CA GLY A 129 14.27 11.11 1.03
C GLY A 129 13.20 11.98 0.39
N ARG A 130 12.95 13.17 0.95
CA ARG A 130 11.89 14.09 0.50
C ARG A 130 11.99 14.46 -0.99
N THR A 131 13.20 14.66 -1.49
CA THR A 131 13.43 15.12 -2.87
C THR A 131 13.38 13.98 -3.90
N LYS A 132 13.28 12.72 -3.47
CA LYS A 132 13.21 11.56 -4.35
C LYS A 132 11.76 11.22 -4.71
N VAL A 133 11.04 12.15 -5.34
CA VAL A 133 9.68 11.86 -5.80
C VAL A 133 9.72 10.87 -6.98
N PRO A 134 8.84 9.86 -7.06
CA PRO A 134 8.78 8.93 -8.18
C PRO A 134 8.51 9.64 -9.52
N ILE A 135 9.23 9.24 -10.58
CA ILE A 135 9.03 9.75 -11.94
C ILE A 135 7.94 8.93 -12.65
N ASN A 136 7.14 9.55 -13.53
CA ASN A 136 6.08 8.92 -14.34
C ASN A 136 4.93 8.30 -13.56
N ALA A 137 4.37 9.05 -12.63
CA ALA A 137 3.32 8.55 -11.78
C ALA A 137 1.98 9.25 -12.06
N PRO A 138 1.08 8.64 -12.85
CA PRO A 138 -0.32 9.03 -12.84
C PRO A 138 -0.90 8.60 -11.48
N PHE A 139 -0.98 9.53 -10.53
CA PHE A 139 -1.12 9.24 -9.10
C PHE A 139 -2.54 8.93 -8.62
N ARG A 140 -3.56 8.99 -9.49
CA ARG A 140 -4.93 8.72 -9.04
C ARG A 140 -5.23 7.23 -9.09
N ALA A 141 -5.12 6.58 -7.94
CA ALA A 141 -5.80 5.32 -7.68
C ALA A 141 -7.20 5.63 -7.12
N ASP A 142 -8.22 4.99 -7.70
CA ASP A 142 -9.61 5.12 -7.27
C ASP A 142 -10.13 3.76 -6.84
N SER A 143 -10.32 3.60 -5.53
CA SER A 143 -10.75 2.36 -4.90
C SER A 143 -12.09 2.49 -4.19
N GLN A 144 -12.87 3.54 -4.48
CA GLN A 144 -14.15 3.80 -3.81
C GLN A 144 -15.08 2.59 -3.87
N LEU A 145 -15.17 1.92 -5.02
CA LEU A 145 -15.97 0.69 -5.17
C LEU A 145 -15.51 -0.42 -4.21
N THR A 146 -14.20 -0.62 -4.06
CA THR A 146 -13.62 -1.61 -3.14
C THR A 146 -13.92 -1.25 -1.69
N GLU A 147 -13.74 0.03 -1.34
CA GLU A 147 -13.98 0.56 0.01
C GLU A 147 -15.46 0.39 0.40
N GLU A 148 -16.39 0.72 -0.50
CA GLU A 148 -17.83 0.57 -0.29
C GLU A 148 -18.24 -0.89 -0.14
N LEU A 149 -17.90 -1.74 -1.10
CA LEU A 149 -18.42 -3.11 -1.17
C LEU A 149 -17.72 -4.08 -0.20
N LEU A 150 -16.40 -4.01 -0.09
CA LEU A 150 -15.63 -5.02 0.66
C LEU A 150 -15.30 -4.56 2.08
N LEU A 151 -15.14 -3.25 2.28
CA LEU A 151 -14.69 -2.67 3.54
C LEU A 151 -15.78 -1.91 4.29
N GLY A 152 -17.03 -1.92 3.80
CA GLY A 152 -18.17 -1.28 4.45
C GLY A 152 -18.05 0.24 4.54
N GLY A 153 -17.42 0.86 3.53
CA GLY A 153 -17.10 2.29 3.50
C GLY A 153 -15.82 2.67 4.25
N GLY A 154 -15.08 1.69 4.79
CA GLY A 154 -13.77 1.93 5.39
C GLY A 154 -12.71 2.29 4.33
N ARG A 155 -11.86 3.28 4.65
CA ARG A 155 -10.78 3.71 3.74
C ARG A 155 -9.61 2.73 3.76
N ILE A 156 -9.00 2.54 2.59
CA ILE A 156 -7.73 1.81 2.44
C ILE A 156 -6.57 2.73 2.83
N ARG A 157 -5.66 2.26 3.69
CA ARG A 157 -4.45 3.02 4.06
C ARG A 157 -3.54 3.25 2.85
N GLY A 158 -3.13 4.50 2.67
CA GLY A 158 -2.29 4.95 1.56
C GLY A 158 -0.80 4.96 1.91
N LEU A 159 -0.02 5.77 1.18
CA LEU A 159 1.44 5.83 1.35
C LEU A 159 1.84 6.28 2.76
N GLU A 160 1.26 7.39 3.24
CA GLU A 160 1.63 7.97 4.54
C GLU A 160 1.40 6.98 5.68
N GLU A 161 0.19 6.41 5.78
CA GLU A 161 -0.13 5.47 6.85
C GLU A 161 0.70 4.19 6.77
N SER A 162 0.94 3.69 5.56
CA SER A 162 1.72 2.46 5.39
C SER A 162 3.18 2.66 5.79
N VAL A 163 3.78 3.78 5.39
CA VAL A 163 5.17 4.13 5.74
C VAL A 163 5.31 4.40 7.24
N ARG A 164 4.30 5.06 7.85
CA ARG A 164 4.25 5.26 9.30
C ARG A 164 4.36 3.92 10.05
N GLU A 165 3.59 2.92 9.65
CA GLU A 165 3.63 1.60 10.31
C GLU A 165 4.97 0.89 10.13
N VAL A 166 5.56 0.95 8.93
CA VAL A 166 6.91 0.39 8.69
C VAL A 166 7.97 1.11 9.51
N ALA A 167 7.90 2.44 9.63
CA ALA A 167 8.84 3.22 10.43
C ALA A 167 8.76 2.84 11.91
N ARG A 168 7.54 2.74 12.49
CA ARG A 168 7.36 2.28 13.88
C ARG A 168 7.91 0.88 14.10
N TRP A 169 7.60 -0.04 13.18
CA TRP A 169 8.10 -1.41 13.22
C TRP A 169 9.63 -1.46 13.20
N TYR A 170 10.26 -0.74 12.27
CA TYR A 170 11.72 -0.71 12.14
C TYR A 170 12.40 -0.12 13.39
N VAL A 171 11.87 0.97 13.94
CA VAL A 171 12.37 1.55 15.20
C VAL A 171 12.23 0.58 16.37
N GLY A 172 11.09 -0.11 16.46
CA GLY A 172 10.87 -1.14 17.47
C GLY A 172 11.89 -2.27 17.39
N LEU A 173 12.19 -2.75 16.18
CA LEU A 173 13.24 -3.75 15.95
C LEU A 173 14.62 -3.21 16.38
N LYS A 174 14.97 -1.99 15.99
CA LYS A 174 16.25 -1.37 16.39
C LYS A 174 16.39 -1.19 17.90
N GLY A 175 15.31 -0.84 18.60
CA GLY A 175 15.31 -0.71 20.06
C GLY A 175 15.54 -2.02 20.80
N ASN A 176 15.14 -3.16 20.20
CA ASN A 176 15.32 -4.49 20.79
C ASN A 176 16.72 -5.09 20.55
N GLU A 177 17.53 -4.49 19.69
CA GLU A 177 18.91 -4.91 19.40
C GLU A 177 19.95 -4.35 20.40
N ILE A 178 19.53 -3.46 21.30
CA ILE A 178 20.38 -2.73 22.27
C ILE A 178 20.48 -3.47 23.60
#